data_AF-A0A6G2DCT6-F1
#
_entry.id   AF-A0A6G2DCT6-F1
#
_cell.length_a   1.000
_cell.length_b   1.000
_cell.length_c   1.000
_cell.angle_alpha   90.00
_cell.angle_beta   90.00
_cell.angle_gamma   90.00
#
_symmetry.space_group_name_H-M   'P 1'
#
loop_
_entity.id
_entity.type
_entity.pdbx_description
1 polymer ?
#
loop_
_entity_poly.entity_id
_entity_poly.type
_entity_poly.pdbx_seq_one_letter_code
_entity_poly.pdbx_strand_id
1 'polypeptide(L)'
;LYITDFFDFSIYVDAGVDDIESWYLDRFLKMLSLAQNDPDSYYYRFTQMPIGEVESFAHQVWISINLTNLQNYIEPTRNRAEVILHKSKNHEIDEIYLKK
;
A
#
# COMPACT_ATOMS: atom_id res chain seq x y z
N LEU A 1 25.35 -3.23 10.94
CA LEU A 1 24.72 -1.89 10.89
C LEU A 1 23.45 -2.04 10.08
N TYR A 2 22.31 -2.03 10.77
CA TYR A 2 20.99 -1.96 10.14
C TYR A 2 20.60 -0.49 10.02
N ILE A 3 19.77 -0.14 9.03
CA ILE A 3 19.32 1.25 8.87
C ILE A 3 18.57 1.77 10.11
N THR A 4 17.97 0.85 10.88
CA THR A 4 17.32 1.11 12.16
C THR A 4 18.28 1.64 13.23
N ASP A 5 19.58 1.38 13.11
CA ASP A 5 20.59 1.86 14.05
C ASP A 5 20.83 3.38 13.93
N PHE A 6 20.21 4.05 12.94
CA PHE A 6 20.31 5.49 12.69
C PHE A 6 18.99 6.25 12.96
N PHE A 7 17.95 5.58 13.44
CA PHE A 7 16.68 6.23 13.79
C PHE A 7 16.51 6.27 15.31
N ASP A 8 16.21 7.45 15.85
CA ASP A 8 15.85 7.62 17.26
C ASP A 8 14.42 7.14 17.57
N PHE A 9 13.58 7.06 16.53
CA PHE A 9 12.17 6.69 16.64
C PHE A 9 11.63 6.21 15.29
N SER A 10 10.79 5.18 15.29
CA SER A 10 10.16 4.63 14.10
C SER A 10 8.69 4.26 14.34
N ILE A 11 7.90 4.42 13.28
CA ILE A 11 6.47 4.17 13.28
C ILE A 11 6.16 3.15 12.19
N TYR A 12 5.44 2.10 12.53
CA TYR A 12 4.84 1.19 11.57
C TYR A 12 3.35 1.49 11.42
N VAL A 13 2.87 1.68 10.19
CA VAL A 13 1.45 1.86 9.89
C VAL A 13 0.90 0.51 9.44
N ASP A 14 -0.01 -0.04 10.23
CA ASP A 14 -0.63 -1.35 10.04
C ASP A 14 -2.09 -1.21 9.60
N ALA A 15 -2.63 -2.26 8.98
CA ALA A 15 -4.04 -2.41 8.64
C ALA A 15 -4.32 -3.87 8.22
N GLY A 16 -5.60 -4.25 8.16
CA GLY A 16 -6.01 -5.51 7.55
C GLY A 16 -5.59 -5.60 6.08
N VAL A 17 -5.11 -6.77 5.63
CA VAL A 17 -4.64 -6.97 4.24
C VAL A 17 -5.73 -6.60 3.22
N ASP A 18 -6.97 -7.00 3.48
CA ASP A 18 -8.12 -6.70 2.60
C ASP A 18 -8.39 -5.19 2.50
N ASP A 19 -8.18 -4.44 3.59
CA ASP A 19 -8.33 -2.98 3.57
C ASP A 19 -7.20 -2.33 2.76
N ILE A 20 -5.94 -2.77 2.94
CA ILE A 20 -4.80 -2.26 2.16
C ILE A 20 -4.98 -2.55 0.67
N GLU A 21 -5.49 -3.73 0.34
CA GLU A 21 -5.84 -4.12 -1.03
C GLU A 21 -6.88 -3.18 -1.64
N SER A 22 -8.00 -2.96 -0.94
CA SER A 22 -9.04 -2.03 -1.39
C SER A 22 -8.45 -0.64 -1.65
N TRP A 23 -7.65 -0.12 -0.71
CA TRP A 23 -7.02 1.19 -0.86
C TRP A 23 -6.04 1.25 -2.03
N TYR A 24 -5.31 0.16 -2.28
CA TYR A 24 -4.41 0.07 -3.43
C TYR A 24 -5.18 0.16 -4.74
N LEU A 25 -6.26 -0.62 -4.88
CA LEU A 25 -7.08 -0.68 -6.09
C LEU A 25 -7.79 0.67 -6.34
N ASP A 26 -8.40 1.24 -5.30
CA ASP A 26 -9.05 2.55 -5.38
C ASP A 26 -8.06 3.64 -5.80
N ARG A 27 -6.87 3.64 -5.22
CA ARG A 27 -5.80 4.57 -5.59
C ARG A 27 -5.36 4.35 -7.04
N PHE A 28 -5.21 3.11 -7.48
CA PHE A 28 -4.82 2.80 -8.86
C PHE A 28 -5.83 3.37 -9.86
N LEU A 29 -7.12 3.12 -9.66
CA LEU A 29 -8.20 3.65 -10.50
C LEU A 29 -8.26 5.18 -10.44
N LYS A 30 -8.00 5.78 -9.27
CA LYS A 30 -7.91 7.23 -9.16
C LYS A 30 -6.77 7.80 -9.99
N MET A 31 -5.58 7.20 -9.94
CA MET A 31 -4.44 7.62 -10.77
C MET A 31 -4.74 7.47 -12.26
N LEU A 32 -5.42 6.40 -12.63
CA LEU A 32 -5.89 6.18 -14.01
C LEU A 32 -6.82 7.31 -14.48
N SER A 33 -7.79 7.70 -13.66
CA SER A 33 -8.72 8.78 -13.99
C SER A 33 -8.02 10.13 -14.19
N LEU A 34 -6.97 10.41 -13.41
CA LEU A 34 -6.20 11.64 -13.52
C LEU A 34 -5.30 11.66 -14.77
N ALA A 35 -4.90 10.49 -15.26
CA ALA A 35 -4.00 10.36 -16.41
C ALA A 35 -4.72 10.41 -17.77
N GLN A 36 -6.05 10.44 -17.83
CA GLN A 36 -6.82 10.27 -19.08
C GLN A 36 -6.43 11.22 -20.23
N ASN A 37 -5.99 12.44 -19.90
CA ASN A 37 -5.62 13.46 -20.89
C ASN A 37 -4.13 13.81 -20.85
N ASP A 38 -3.30 12.97 -20.23
CA ASP A 38 -1.86 13.21 -20.05
C ASP A 38 -1.05 12.06 -20.68
N PRO A 39 -0.67 12.15 -21.96
CA PRO A 39 0.12 11.12 -22.66
C PRO A 39 1.49 10.84 -22.04
N ASP A 40 2.05 11.78 -21.29
CA ASP A 40 3.36 11.62 -20.63
C ASP A 40 3.24 10.89 -19.28
N SER A 41 2.02 10.72 -18.77
CA SER A 41 1.76 9.95 -17.55
C SER A 41 2.08 8.47 -17.74
N TYR A 42 2.79 7.88 -16.77
CA TYR A 42 2.99 6.43 -16.68
C TYR A 42 1.67 5.65 -16.78
N TYR A 43 0.57 6.23 -16.26
CA TYR A 43 -0.73 5.58 -16.22
C TYR A 43 -1.52 5.72 -17.53
N TYR A 44 -1.12 6.61 -18.45
CA TYR A 44 -1.86 6.85 -19.70
C TYR A 44 -2.07 5.60 -20.53
N ARG A 45 -1.07 4.73 -20.61
CA ARG A 45 -1.18 3.46 -21.36
C ARG A 45 -2.32 2.57 -20.87
N PHE A 46 -2.64 2.62 -19.57
CA PHE A 46 -3.70 1.83 -18.98
C PHE A 46 -5.08 2.46 -19.23
N THR A 47 -5.17 3.76 -19.51
CA THR A 47 -6.46 4.42 -19.77
C THR A 47 -7.05 3.98 -21.11
N GLN A 48 -6.23 3.36 -21.97
CA GLN A 48 -6.61 2.84 -23.28
C GLN A 48 -7.11 1.39 -23.23
N MET A 49 -7.01 0.73 -22.07
CA MET A 49 -7.45 -0.66 -21.87
C MET A 49 -8.90 -0.69 -21.36
N PRO A 50 -9.67 -1.77 -21.65
CA PRO A 50 -10.99 -1.97 -21.06
C PRO A 50 -10.92 -1.99 -19.54
N ILE A 51 -11.89 -1.35 -18.87
CA ILE A 51 -11.86 -1.18 -17.40
C ILE A 51 -11.67 -2.51 -16.64
N GLY A 52 -12.38 -3.56 -17.04
CA GLY A 52 -12.27 -4.88 -16.39
C GLY A 52 -10.90 -5.55 -16.56
N GLU A 53 -10.22 -5.30 -17.68
CA GLU A 53 -8.84 -5.78 -17.88
C GLU A 53 -7.85 -5.01 -17.01
N VAL A 54 -8.06 -3.70 -16.86
CA VAL A 54 -7.22 -2.84 -16.01
C VAL A 54 -7.37 -3.18 -14.53
N GLU A 55 -8.60 -3.41 -14.07
CA GLU A 55 -8.88 -3.85 -12.70
C GLU A 55 -8.24 -5.20 -12.42
N SER A 56 -8.39 -6.16 -13.35
CA SER A 56 -7.75 -7.48 -13.26
C SER A 56 -6.23 -7.36 -13.20
N PHE A 57 -5.64 -6.48 -14.01
CA PHE A 57 -4.21 -6.20 -14.00
C PHE A 57 -3.76 -5.60 -12.66
N ALA A 58 -4.45 -4.58 -12.15
CA ALA A 58 -4.11 -3.95 -10.87
C ALA A 58 -4.17 -4.97 -9.72
N HIS A 59 -5.20 -5.81 -9.69
CA HIS A 59 -5.34 -6.88 -8.72
C HIS A 59 -4.22 -7.93 -8.82
N GLN A 60 -3.82 -8.32 -10.04
CA GLN A 60 -2.68 -9.21 -10.23
C GLN A 60 -1.36 -8.59 -9.73
N VAL A 61 -1.14 -7.30 -9.98
CA VAL A 61 0.04 -6.56 -9.46
C VAL A 61 0.02 -6.51 -7.93
N TRP A 62 -1.16 -6.28 -7.33
CA TRP A 62 -1.32 -6.36 -5.87
C TRP A 62 -0.86 -7.71 -5.33
N ILE A 63 -1.45 -8.81 -5.81
CA ILE A 63 -1.16 -10.16 -5.30
C ILE A 63 0.31 -10.55 -5.52
N SER A 64 0.79 -10.41 -6.76
CA SER A 64 2.09 -10.96 -7.16
C SER A 64 3.28 -10.12 -6.73
N ILE A 65 3.08 -8.82 -6.49
CA ILE A 65 4.17 -7.89 -6.15
C ILE A 65 3.97 -7.33 -4.75
N ASN A 66 2.89 -6.59 -4.51
CA ASN A 66 2.74 -5.78 -3.30
C ASN A 66 2.42 -6.62 -2.06
N LEU A 67 1.49 -7.58 -2.17
CA LEU A 67 1.12 -8.48 -1.08
C LEU A 67 2.29 -9.41 -0.74
N THR A 68 2.94 -9.96 -1.76
CA THR A 68 4.14 -10.79 -1.57
C THR A 68 5.25 -10.00 -0.87
N ASN A 69 5.45 -8.72 -1.25
CA ASN A 69 6.41 -7.84 -0.58
C ASN A 69 5.99 -7.50 0.85
N LEU A 70 4.70 -7.25 1.08
CA LEU A 70 4.14 -6.99 2.40
C LEU A 70 4.44 -8.17 3.34
N GLN A 71 4.04 -9.38 2.95
CA GLN A 71 4.17 -10.57 3.79
C GLN A 71 5.62 -11.00 4.02
N ASN A 72 6.46 -10.94 2.99
CA ASN A 72 7.81 -11.49 3.07
C ASN A 72 8.84 -10.51 3.63
N TYR A 73 8.64 -9.20 3.47
CA TYR A 73 9.69 -8.22 3.73
C TYR A 73 9.25 -7.05 4.61
N ILE A 74 8.00 -6.57 4.52
CA ILE A 74 7.54 -5.40 5.29
C ILE A 74 6.95 -5.82 6.64
N GLU A 75 5.93 -6.65 6.66
CA GLU A 75 5.25 -7.15 7.87
C GLU A 75 6.21 -7.78 8.90
N PRO A 76 7.24 -8.57 8.50
CA PRO A 76 8.22 -9.10 9.46
C PRO A 76 9.03 -8.03 10.21
N THR A 77 9.01 -6.78 9.74
CA THR A 77 9.67 -5.65 10.40
C THR A 77 8.76 -4.91 11.40
N ARG A 78 7.46 -5.21 11.46
CA ARG A 78 6.47 -4.53 12.32
C ARG A 78 6.92 -4.41 13.78
N ASN A 79 7.38 -5.51 14.37
CA ASN A 79 7.80 -5.55 15.79
C ASN A 79 9.12 -4.80 16.08
N ARG A 80 9.80 -4.31 15.05
CA ARG A 80 10.99 -3.47 15.20
C ARG A 80 10.62 -2.02 15.54
N ALA A 81 9.42 -1.56 15.17
CA ALA A 81 9.00 -0.18 15.40
C ALA A 81 8.75 0.16 16.88
N GLU A 82 8.97 1.41 17.24
CA GLU A 82 8.65 1.96 18.57
C GLU A 82 7.14 2.18 18.72
N VAL A 83 6.47 2.60 17.65
CA VAL A 83 5.01 2.73 17.60
C VAL A 83 4.42 1.97 16.44
N ILE A 84 3.31 1.27 16.68
CA ILE A 84 2.47 0.70 15.63
C ILE A 84 1.12 1.41 15.68
N LEU A 85 0.70 1.97 14.55
CA LEU A 85 -0.62 2.57 14.36
C LEU A 85 -1.45 1.63 13.49
N HIS A 86 -2.49 1.02 14.05
CA HIS A 86 -3.41 0.19 13.26
C HIS A 86 -4.50 1.09 12.66
N LYS A 87 -4.77 0.89 11.38
CA LYS A 87 -5.83 1.58 10.64
C LYS A 87 -6.95 0.61 10.32
N SER A 88 -8.18 1.03 10.59
CA SER A 88 -9.39 0.39 10.10
C SER A 88 -9.71 0.79 8.65
N LYS A 89 -10.68 0.09 8.05
CA LYS A 89 -11.19 0.27 6.68
C LYS A 89 -11.30 1.71 6.16
N ASN A 90 -11.74 2.66 6.99
CA ASN A 90 -11.93 4.07 6.60
C ASN A 90 -10.68 4.94 6.83
N HIS A 91 -9.51 4.31 6.96
CA HIS A 91 -8.24 4.94 7.31
C HIS A 91 -8.17 5.58 8.71
N GLU A 92 -9.16 5.34 9.56
CA GLU A 92 -9.15 5.79 10.95
C GLU A 92 -8.19 4.93 11.76
N ILE A 93 -7.46 5.55 12.69
CA ILE A 93 -6.64 4.82 13.66
C ILE A 93 -7.55 4.32 14.77
N ASP A 94 -7.64 3.01 14.95
CA ASP A 94 -8.46 2.36 15.98
C ASP A 94 -7.60 1.75 17.10
N GLU A 95 -6.34 1.41 16.83
CA GLU A 95 -5.39 0.91 17.84
C GLU A 95 -4.03 1.60 17.74
N ILE A 96 -3.39 1.81 18.90
CA ILE A 96 -2.04 2.35 19.01
C ILE A 96 -1.25 1.46 19.97
N TYR A 97 -0.16 0.89 19.48
CA TYR A 97 0.79 0.13 20.29
C TYR A 97 2.07 0.94 20.47
N LEU A 98 2.51 1.07 21.72
CA LEU A 98 3.76 1.72 22.08
C LEU A 98 4.68 0.68 22.73
N LYS A 99 5.90 0.56 22.20
CA LYS A 99 6.94 -0.29 22.78
C LYS A 99 7.42 0.32 24.10
N LYS A 100 7.51 -0.50 25.14
CA LYS A 100 7.98 -0.10 26.48
C LYS A 100 9.49 0.08 26.51
#